data_AF-A0A962Z7S0-F1
#
_entry.id   AF-A0A962Z7S0-F1
#
_cell.length_a   1.000
_cell.length_b   1.000
_cell.length_c   1.000
_cell.angle_alpha   90.00
_cell.angle_beta   90.00
_cell.angle_gamma   90.00
#
_symmetry.space_group_name_H-M   'P 1'
#
loop_
_entity.id
_entity.type
_entity.pdbx_description
1 polymer ?
#
loop_
_entity_poly.entity_id
_entity_poly.type
_entity_poly.pdbx_seq_one_letter_code
_entity_poly.pdbx_strand_id
1 'polypeptide(L)'
;MIARVAQMYHVEGQRQAAIAQHLCISQATVSRMLKKAQEEEIVRTTVVSPSGTYTDLAAELRNRFDLPEAIVVECTEDRIGAVMARIGEAAAYFLETTLQSGEI
;
A
#
# COMPACT_ATOMS: atom_id res chain seq x y z
N MET A 1 -14.98 -5.11 22.25
CA MET A 1 -14.39 -3.77 22.45
C MET A 1 -13.44 -3.38 21.31
N ILE A 2 -12.51 -4.26 20.92
CA ILE A 2 -11.61 -4.10 19.75
C ILE A 2 -12.34 -3.69 18.47
N ALA A 3 -13.42 -4.40 18.11
CA ALA A 3 -14.23 -4.07 16.92
C ALA A 3 -14.81 -2.63 16.94
N ARG A 4 -15.18 -2.12 18.13
CA ARG A 4 -15.71 -0.75 18.26
C ARG A 4 -14.62 0.30 18.05
N VAL A 5 -13.43 0.07 18.61
CA VAL A 5 -12.26 0.94 18.38
C VAL A 5 -11.87 0.95 16.90
N ALA A 6 -11.88 -0.22 16.25
CA ALA A 6 -11.62 -0.35 14.82
C ALA A 6 -12.67 0.40 13.98
N GLN A 7 -13.96 0.31 14.33
CA GLN A 7 -15.02 1.03 13.64
C GLN A 7 -14.87 2.55 13.78
N MET A 8 -14.62 3.05 14.98
CA MET A 8 -14.38 4.49 15.22
C MET A 8 -13.18 5.01 14.42
N TYR A 9 -12.13 4.21 14.25
CA TYR A 9 -10.93 4.62 13.51
C TYR A 9 -11.09 4.51 11.99
N HIS A 10 -11.48 3.34 11.48
CA HIS A 10 -11.49 3.05 10.05
C HIS A 10 -12.76 3.49 9.33
N VAL A 11 -13.92 3.44 9.99
CA VAL A 11 -15.21 3.78 9.37
C VAL A 11 -15.60 5.22 9.68
N GLU A 12 -15.44 5.64 10.94
CA GLU A 12 -15.82 7.00 11.38
C GLU A 12 -14.67 8.01 11.22
N GLY A 13 -13.46 7.57 10.87
CA GLY A 13 -12.31 8.43 10.60
C GLY A 13 -11.76 9.17 11.84
N GLN A 14 -12.09 8.72 13.05
CA GLN A 14 -11.63 9.38 14.27
C GLN A 14 -10.14 9.15 14.51
N ARG A 15 -9.43 10.19 14.95
CA ARG A 15 -8.03 10.07 15.37
C ARG A 15 -7.92 9.24 16.66
N GLN A 16 -6.87 8.44 16.81
CA GLN A 16 -6.67 7.58 18.00
C GLN A 16 -6.73 8.35 19.33
N ALA A 17 -6.23 9.58 19.38
CA ALA A 17 -6.30 10.43 20.56
C ALA A 17 -7.74 10.83 20.94
N ALA A 18 -8.60 11.09 19.94
CA ALA A 18 -10.01 11.39 20.18
C ALA A 18 -10.77 10.14 20.67
N ILE A 19 -10.48 8.98 20.08
CA ILE A 19 -11.04 7.68 20.52
C ILE A 19 -10.62 7.39 21.97
N ALA A 20 -9.35 7.63 22.30
CA ALA A 20 -8.80 7.45 23.64
C ALA A 20 -9.54 8.30 24.68
N GLN A 21 -9.76 9.58 24.37
CA GLN A 21 -10.53 10.50 25.22
C GLN A 21 -11.99 10.05 25.36
N HIS A 22 -12.65 9.68 24.26
CA HIS A 22 -14.05 9.25 24.27
C HIS A 22 -14.29 7.98 25.09
N LEU A 23 -13.33 7.04 25.06
CA LEU A 23 -13.41 5.77 25.76
C LEU A 23 -12.73 5.77 27.14
N CYS A 24 -12.19 6.92 27.57
CA CYS A 24 -11.45 7.08 28.83
C CYS A 24 -10.30 6.06 29.00
N ILE A 25 -9.57 5.79 27.91
CA ILE A 25 -8.39 4.90 27.89
C ILE A 25 -7.18 5.63 27.31
N SER A 26 -5.98 5.08 27.47
CA SER A 26 -4.79 5.67 26.85
C SER A 26 -4.76 5.46 25.34
N GLN A 27 -4.16 6.40 24.60
CA GLN A 27 -3.92 6.26 23.16
C GLN A 27 -3.08 5.02 22.84
N ALA A 28 -2.14 4.64 23.72
CA ALA A 28 -1.38 3.40 23.58
C ALA A 28 -2.28 2.15 23.62
N THR A 29 -3.35 2.15 24.43
CA THR A 29 -4.34 1.06 24.44
C THR A 29 -5.15 1.02 23.15
N VAL A 30 -5.56 2.19 22.62
CA VAL A 30 -6.24 2.28 21.31
C VAL A 30 -5.36 1.71 20.20
N SER A 31 -4.09 2.11 20.14
CA SER A 31 -3.12 1.60 19.16
C SER A 31 -2.96 0.08 19.23
N ARG A 32 -2.79 -0.48 20.43
CA ARG A 32 -2.72 -1.94 20.62
C ARG A 32 -4.00 -2.65 20.18
N MET A 33 -5.17 -2.06 20.41
CA MET A 33 -6.45 -2.64 19.97
C MET A 33 -6.59 -2.62 18.45
N LEU A 34 -6.15 -1.56 17.77
CA LEU A 34 -6.15 -1.52 16.31
C LEU A 34 -5.22 -2.57 15.72
N LYS A 35 -4.02 -2.74 16.28
CA LYS A 35 -3.10 -3.81 15.88
C LYS A 35 -3.73 -5.19 16.08
N LYS A 36 -4.33 -5.42 17.25
CA LYS A 36 -5.01 -6.69 17.56
C LYS A 36 -6.22 -6.93 16.65
N ALA A 37 -6.92 -5.89 16.20
CA ALA A 37 -8.02 -6.01 15.24
C ALA A 37 -7.54 -6.54 13.88
N GLN A 38 -6.32 -6.20 13.46
CA GLN A 38 -5.71 -6.75 12.25
C GLN A 38 -5.25 -8.20 12.48
N GLU A 39 -4.58 -8.48 13.61
CA GLU A 39 -4.10 -9.82 13.97
C GLU A 39 -5.24 -10.85 14.11
N GLU A 40 -6.41 -10.44 14.63
CA GLU A 40 -7.60 -11.29 14.79
C GLU A 40 -8.54 -11.26 13.57
N GLU A 41 -8.10 -10.72 12.43
CA GLU A 41 -8.86 -10.60 11.17
C GLU A 41 -10.21 -9.86 11.28
N ILE A 42 -10.41 -9.09 12.36
CA ILE A 42 -11.57 -8.20 12.56
C ILE A 42 -11.52 -7.04 11.54
N VAL A 43 -10.33 -6.59 11.19
CA VAL A 43 -10.08 -5.60 10.13
C VAL A 43 -9.25 -6.25 9.03
N ARG A 44 -9.73 -6.11 7.79
CA ARG A 44 -8.99 -6.47 6.59
C ARG A 44 -8.78 -5.24 5.75
N THR A 45 -7.53 -4.94 5.41
CA THR A 45 -7.19 -3.82 4.53
C THR A 45 -6.97 -4.38 3.14
N THR A 46 -7.79 -3.94 2.18
CA THR A 46 -7.57 -4.22 0.76
C THR A 46 -7.06 -2.94 0.11
N VAL A 47 -5.88 -3.02 -0.50
CA VAL A 47 -5.36 -1.94 -1.34
C VAL A 47 -5.74 -2.29 -2.78
N VAL A 48 -6.55 -1.44 -3.41
CA VAL A 48 -6.88 -1.56 -4.83
C VAL A 48 -5.85 -0.76 -5.61
N SER A 49 -4.94 -1.46 -6.27
CA SER A 49 -3.97 -0.84 -7.16
C SER A 49 -4.68 -0.26 -8.40
N PRO A 50 -4.24 0.89 -8.94
CA PRO A 50 -4.74 1.39 -10.23
C PRO A 50 -4.62 0.33 -11.32
N SER A 51 -5.57 0.30 -12.24
CA SER A 51 -5.58 -0.63 -13.38
C SER A 51 -4.23 -0.62 -14.11
N GLY A 52 -3.71 -1.81 -14.40
CA GLY A 52 -2.40 -2.00 -15.05
C GLY A 52 -1.21 -2.01 -14.09
N THR A 53 -1.41 -1.90 -12.77
CA THR A 53 -0.35 -2.01 -11.77
C THR A 53 -0.40 -3.38 -11.08
N TYR A 54 0.59 -4.24 -11.33
CA TYR A 54 0.65 -5.57 -10.72
C TYR A 54 1.60 -5.61 -9.53
N THR A 55 1.20 -4.94 -8.45
CA THR A 55 2.02 -4.81 -7.22
C THR A 55 2.38 -6.16 -6.60
N ASP A 56 1.46 -7.11 -6.60
CA ASP A 56 1.68 -8.42 -5.99
C ASP A 56 2.69 -9.24 -6.80
N LEU A 57 2.54 -9.25 -8.13
CA LEU A 57 3.48 -9.91 -9.03
C LEU A 57 4.87 -9.24 -8.98
N ALA A 58 4.92 -7.92 -8.95
CA ALA A 58 6.17 -7.18 -8.75
C ALA A 58 6.85 -7.53 -7.41
N ALA A 59 6.08 -7.64 -6.32
CA ALA A 59 6.59 -8.07 -5.03
C ALA A 59 7.12 -9.52 -5.07
N GLU A 60 6.42 -10.42 -5.74
CA GLU A 60 6.87 -11.80 -5.94
C GLU A 60 8.19 -11.85 -6.74
N LEU A 61 8.31 -11.07 -7.81
CA LEU A 61 9.54 -10.98 -8.60
C LEU A 61 10.72 -10.48 -7.75
N ARG A 62 10.53 -9.42 -6.96
CA ARG A 62 11.57 -8.90 -6.06
C ARG A 62 12.02 -9.95 -5.07
N ASN A 63 11.08 -10.61 -4.39
CA ASN A 63 11.40 -11.63 -3.39
C ASN A 63 12.07 -12.87 -4.00
N ARG A 64 11.63 -13.29 -5.20
CA ARG A 64 12.14 -14.49 -5.87
C ARG A 64 13.54 -14.30 -6.45
N PHE A 65 13.83 -13.11 -6.96
CA PHE A 65 15.08 -12.82 -7.67
C PHE A 65 16.02 -11.87 -6.93
N ASP A 66 15.69 -11.52 -5.68
CA ASP A 66 16.44 -10.58 -4.83
C ASP A 66 16.70 -9.23 -5.54
N LEU A 67 15.66 -8.70 -6.18
CA LEU A 67 15.75 -7.44 -6.92
C LEU A 67 15.48 -6.25 -5.98
N PRO A 68 16.24 -5.15 -6.10
CA PRO A 68 15.96 -3.94 -5.33
C PRO A 68 14.60 -3.35 -5.67
N GLU A 69 14.17 -3.45 -6.93
CA GLU A 69 12.86 -3.02 -7.38
C GLU A 69 12.39 -3.83 -8.60
N ALA A 70 11.08 -3.99 -8.77
CA ALA A 70 10.49 -4.56 -9.97
C ALA A 70 9.19 -3.82 -10.31
N ILE A 71 8.98 -3.57 -11.60
CA ILE A 71 7.79 -2.89 -12.11
C ILE A 71 7.16 -3.79 -13.16
N VAL A 72 5.87 -4.04 -13.00
CA VAL A 72 5.09 -4.85 -13.94
C VAL A 72 3.94 -4.00 -14.44
N VAL A 73 3.89 -3.83 -15.76
CA VAL A 73 2.87 -3.05 -16.46
C VAL A 73 2.08 -3.91 -17.44
N GLU A 74 0.82 -3.58 -17.60
CA GLU A 74 -0.05 -4.22 -18.58
C GLU A 74 0.27 -3.70 -19.98
N CYS A 75 0.36 -4.62 -20.94
CA CYS A 75 0.41 -4.28 -22.35
C CYS A 75 -0.62 -5.13 -23.09
N THR A 76 -1.60 -4.48 -23.70
CA THR A 76 -2.68 -5.15 -24.44
C THR A 76 -2.31 -5.44 -25.90
N GLU A 77 -1.14 -5.02 -26.37
CA GLU A 77 -0.70 -5.12 -27.77
C GLU A 77 0.67 -5.82 -27.86
N ASP A 78 0.74 -6.94 -28.58
CA ASP A 78 1.96 -7.78 -28.65
C ASP A 78 3.07 -7.24 -29.57
N ARG A 79 2.82 -6.12 -30.26
CA ARG A 79 3.84 -5.56 -31.15
C ARG A 79 4.99 -5.01 -30.30
N ILE A 80 6.22 -5.37 -30.68
CA ILE A 80 7.45 -5.00 -29.94
C ILE A 80 7.52 -3.50 -29.63
N GLY A 81 7.14 -2.65 -30.60
CA GLY A 81 7.16 -1.19 -30.41
C GLY A 81 6.20 -0.69 -29.33
N ALA A 82 5.05 -1.34 -29.14
CA ALA A 82 4.09 -0.97 -28.09
C ALA A 82 4.55 -1.44 -26.72
N VAL A 83 5.09 -2.65 -26.64
CA VAL A 83 5.69 -3.19 -25.41
C VAL A 83 6.83 -2.28 -24.93
N MET A 84 7.75 -1.91 -25.84
CA MET A 84 8.86 -1.01 -25.52
C MET A 84 8.37 0.38 -25.08
N ALA A 85 7.32 0.92 -25.71
CA ALA A 85 6.75 2.20 -25.30
C ALA A 85 6.14 2.14 -23.90
N ARG A 86 5.45 1.04 -23.54
CA ARG A 86 4.90 0.84 -22.19
C ARG A 86 5.97 0.69 -21.13
N ILE A 87 7.03 -0.06 -21.42
CA ILE A 87 8.19 -0.18 -20.53
C ILE A 87 8.84 1.20 -20.33
N GLY A 88 9.03 1.96 -21.41
CA GLY A 88 9.64 3.30 -21.35
C GLY A 88 8.84 4.28 -20.49
N GLU A 89 7.51 4.28 -20.64
CA GLU A 89 6.61 5.10 -19.81
C GLU A 89 6.72 4.73 -18.32
N ALA A 90 6.69 3.43 -18.01
CA ALA A 90 6.80 2.95 -16.64
C ALA A 90 8.16 3.31 -16.01
N ALA A 91 9.24 3.15 -16.78
CA ALA A 91 10.59 3.50 -16.35
C ALA A 91 10.76 5.01 -16.13
N ALA A 92 10.19 5.83 -17.01
CA ALA A 92 10.22 7.29 -16.87
C ALA A 92 9.47 7.74 -15.61
N TYR A 93 8.27 7.20 -15.37
CA TYR A 93 7.49 7.48 -14.16
C TYR A 93 8.21 7.04 -12.88
N PHE A 94 8.81 5.85 -12.90
CA PHE A 94 9.61 5.38 -11.78
C PHE A 94 10.77 6.34 -11.49
N LEU A 95 11.53 6.70 -12.52
CA LEU A 95 12.63 7.64 -12.38
C LEU A 95 12.14 8.98 -11.81
N GLU A 96 11.07 9.56 -12.34
CA GLU A 96 10.51 10.83 -11.85
C GLU A 96 10.12 10.78 -10.37
N THR A 97 9.63 9.64 -9.89
CA THR A 97 9.18 9.47 -8.50
C THR A 97 10.28 9.07 -7.53
N THR A 98 11.38 8.50 -8.00
CA THR A 98 12.49 8.05 -7.13
C THR A 98 13.72 8.95 -7.18
N LEU A 99 13.93 9.72 -8.26
CA LEU A 99 15.11 10.55 -8.41
C LEU A 99 15.12 11.65 -7.35
N GLN A 100 16.19 11.72 -6.57
CA GLN A 100 16.41 12.81 -5.64
C GLN A 100 17.15 13.96 -6.32
N SER A 101 16.92 15.18 -5.84
CA SER A 101 17.65 16.35 -6.35
C SER A 101 19.15 16.18 -6.13
N GLY A 102 19.91 16.09 -7.23
CA GLY A 102 21.38 15.96 -7.23
C GLY A 102 21.93 14.56 -7.51
N GLU A 103 21.08 13.57 -7.77
CA GLU A 103 21.51 12.27 -8.30
C GLU A 103 21.83 12.37 -9.82
N ILE A 104 22.86 11.64 -10.26
CA ILE A 104 23.31 11.52 -11.67
C ILE A 104 23.12 10.07 -12.11
#